data_AF-A0A365CW03-F1
#
_entry.id   AF-A0A365CW03-F1
#
_cell.length_a   1.000
_cell.length_b   1.000
_cell.length_c   1.000
_cell.angle_alpha   90.00
_cell.angle_beta   90.00
_cell.angle_gamma   90.00
#
_symmetry.space_group_name_H-M   'P 1'
#
loop_
_entity.id
_entity.type
_entity.pdbx_description
1 polymer ?
#
loop_
_entity_poly.entity_id
_entity_poly.type
_entity_poly.pdbx_seq_one_letter_code
_entity_poly.pdbx_strand_id
1 'polypeptide(L)'
;GEKSDATTLMQLGQALEDLMQLNEFTPVADLPVIGKGRWFDDWLSHPDFDDYWKNQDFSGAIGKVTVPVLSMTGWYDLKVHEQVADFVRVRTQGATETAREDSRLVIGPWDHMNLTGQYPDRYYGQLAFGDLSESHIAFYDRNVRGVEPAIPASRVRIFVM
;
A
#
# COMPACT_ATOMS: atom_id res chain seq x y z
N GLY A 1 -8.04 24.19 22.99
CA GLY A 1 -7.03 24.72 22.05
C GLY A 1 -5.80 25.04 22.86
N GLU A 2 -5.00 24.03 23.17
CA GLU A 2 -3.69 24.24 23.78
C GLU A 2 -2.74 24.77 22.71
N LYS A 3 -2.10 25.90 23.01
CA LYS A 3 -1.04 26.46 22.18
C LYS A 3 0.09 25.44 22.18
N SER A 4 0.55 25.00 21.01
CA SER A 4 1.68 24.09 20.94
C SER A 4 2.88 24.73 21.65
N ASP A 5 3.42 24.02 22.64
CA ASP A 5 4.64 24.41 23.32
C ASP A 5 5.77 24.58 22.27
N ALA A 6 6.55 25.65 22.39
CA ALA A 6 7.66 25.93 21.47
C ALA A 6 8.66 24.78 21.45
N THR A 7 8.82 24.08 22.59
CA THR A 7 9.63 22.88 22.71
C THR A 7 9.09 21.73 21.86
N THR A 8 7.78 21.48 21.85
CA THR A 8 7.18 20.43 21.01
C THR A 8 7.34 20.73 19.51
N LEU A 9 7.22 22.00 19.10
CA LEU A 9 7.47 22.40 17.71
C LEU A 9 8.93 22.21 17.31
N MET A 10 9.88 22.51 18.20
CA MET A 10 11.31 22.26 17.95
C MET A 10 11.62 20.77 17.83
N GLN A 11 11.04 19.95 18.71
CA GLN A 11 11.19 18.49 18.66
C GLN A 11 10.58 17.90 17.38
N LEU A 12 9.42 18.41 16.94
CA LEU A 12 8.83 18.03 15.66
C LEU A 12 9.74 18.42 14.49
N GLY A 13 10.32 19.62 14.53
CA GLY A 13 11.29 20.07 13.52
C GLY A 13 12.48 19.13 13.40
N GLN A 14 13.09 18.76 14.53
CA GLN A 14 14.21 17.80 14.57
C GLN A 14 13.80 16.41 14.06
N ALA A 15 12.61 15.93 14.44
CA ALA A 15 12.10 14.65 13.97
C ALA A 15 11.84 14.62 12.46
N LEU A 16 11.49 15.75 11.85
CA LEU A 16 11.30 15.83 10.40
C LEU A 16 12.63 15.79 9.63
N GLU A 17 13.74 16.21 10.26
CA GLU A 17 15.08 16.09 9.69
C GLU A 17 15.62 14.65 9.78
N ASP A 18 15.28 13.95 10.87
CA ASP A 18 15.66 12.56 11.10
C ASP A 18 14.54 11.79 11.83
N LEU A 19 13.65 11.19 11.03
CA LEU A 19 12.53 10.41 11.56
C LEU A 19 12.99 9.20 12.37
N MET A 20 14.20 8.68 12.14
CA MET A 20 14.69 7.51 12.87
C MET A 20 14.99 7.82 14.33
N GLN A 21 15.31 9.07 14.68
CA GLN A 21 15.51 9.46 16.09
C GLN A 21 14.26 9.29 16.95
N LEU A 22 13.06 9.28 16.35
CA LEU A 22 11.84 8.97 17.09
C LEU A 22 11.84 7.54 17.66
N ASN A 23 12.63 6.62 17.11
CA ASN A 23 12.69 5.24 17.60
C ASN A 23 13.51 5.10 18.91
N GLU A 24 14.24 6.13 19.32
CA GLU A 24 15.08 6.09 20.53
C GLU A 24 14.29 6.36 21.83
N PHE A 25 13.05 6.84 21.72
CA PHE A 25 12.22 7.15 22.89
C PHE A 25 11.63 5.88 23.50
N THR A 26 11.82 5.72 24.81
CA THR A 26 11.18 4.67 25.59
C THR A 26 10.49 5.26 26.83
N PRO A 27 9.26 4.83 27.15
CA PRO A 27 8.41 3.93 26.35
C PRO A 27 7.92 4.61 25.06
N VAL A 28 7.65 3.82 24.01
CA VAL A 28 7.16 4.32 22.70
C VAL A 28 5.85 5.12 22.83
N ALA A 29 5.05 4.86 23.87
CA ALA A 29 3.84 5.62 24.17
C ALA A 29 4.09 7.07 24.62
N ASP A 30 5.32 7.42 25.01
CA ASP A 30 5.68 8.77 25.47
C ASP A 30 6.38 9.60 24.37
N LEU A 31 6.05 9.36 23.09
CA LEU A 31 6.64 10.12 21.97
C LEU A 31 6.28 11.63 22.07
N PRO A 32 7.29 12.52 22.20
CA PRO A 32 7.05 13.93 22.50
C PRO A 32 6.37 14.68 21.34
N VAL A 33 6.48 14.17 20.11
CA VAL A 33 5.98 14.83 18.91
C VAL A 33 4.55 14.45 18.54
N ILE A 34 4.06 13.29 18.99
CA ILE A 34 2.70 12.83 18.65
C ILE A 34 1.66 13.26 19.70
N GLY A 35 2.10 13.53 20.94
CA GLY A 35 1.26 14.10 22.00
C GLY A 35 0.20 13.10 22.53
N LYS A 36 -0.11 13.21 23.82
CA LYS A 36 -1.06 12.31 24.51
C LYS A 36 -2.52 12.61 24.19
N GLY A 37 -3.38 11.62 24.36
CA GLY A 37 -4.83 11.66 24.13
C GLY A 37 -5.25 11.68 22.67
N ARG A 38 -4.42 11.15 21.76
CA ARG A 38 -4.69 11.13 20.31
C ARG A 38 -4.85 9.71 19.79
N TRP A 39 -5.24 9.58 18.52
CA TRP A 39 -5.43 8.29 17.82
C TRP A 39 -4.25 7.32 17.98
N PHE A 40 -3.04 7.83 18.16
CA PHE A 40 -1.82 7.04 18.34
C PHE A 40 -1.75 6.34 19.70
N ASP A 41 -2.35 6.92 20.75
CA ASP A 41 -2.42 6.27 22.07
C ASP A 41 -3.39 5.09 22.02
N ASP A 42 -4.55 5.28 21.35
CA ASP A 42 -5.48 4.18 21.08
C ASP A 42 -4.77 3.09 20.27
N TRP A 43 -4.05 3.46 19.21
CA TRP A 43 -3.27 2.55 18.38
C TRP A 43 -2.29 1.70 19.19
N LEU A 44 -1.48 2.32 20.05
CA LEU A 44 -0.51 1.63 20.89
C LEU A 44 -1.14 0.80 22.01
N SER A 45 -2.37 1.10 22.40
CA SER A 45 -3.11 0.33 23.41
C SER A 45 -3.58 -1.04 22.91
N HIS A 46 -3.49 -1.29 21.60
CA HIS A 46 -3.91 -2.53 20.92
C HIS A 46 -2.72 -3.25 20.25
N PRO A 47 -1.77 -3.83 21.02
CA PRO A 47 -0.58 -4.49 20.45
C PRO A 47 -0.88 -5.84 19.77
N ASP A 48 -2.00 -6.48 20.12
CA ASP A 48 -2.46 -7.75 19.57
C ASP A 48 -3.57 -7.54 18.53
N PHE A 49 -3.83 -8.53 17.68
CA PHE A 49 -4.96 -8.50 16.72
C PHE A 49 -6.32 -8.74 17.41
N ASP A 50 -6.76 -7.76 18.19
CA ASP A 50 -8.00 -7.77 18.96
C ASP A 50 -9.18 -7.15 18.19
N ASP A 51 -10.28 -6.86 18.89
CA ASP A 51 -11.50 -6.35 18.27
C ASP A 51 -11.33 -4.93 17.70
N TYR A 52 -10.37 -4.14 18.20
CA TYR A 52 -10.04 -2.84 17.60
C TYR A 52 -9.56 -3.03 16.16
N TRP A 53 -8.69 -4.02 15.94
CA TRP A 53 -8.15 -4.32 14.62
C TRP A 53 -9.11 -5.08 13.71
N LYS A 54 -9.84 -6.07 14.24
CA LYS A 54 -10.82 -6.83 13.46
C LYS A 54 -11.92 -5.94 12.86
N ASN A 55 -12.31 -4.87 13.57
CA ASN A 55 -13.30 -3.92 13.07
C ASN A 55 -12.78 -3.05 11.90
N GLN A 56 -11.48 -3.05 11.66
CA GLN A 56 -10.81 -2.32 10.58
C GLN A 56 -10.30 -3.26 9.47
N ASP A 57 -10.44 -4.57 9.64
CA ASP A 57 -10.06 -5.56 8.64
C ASP A 57 -11.17 -5.77 7.60
N PHE A 58 -10.89 -5.36 6.36
CA PHE A 58 -11.81 -5.51 5.24
C PHE A 58 -11.54 -6.74 4.39
N SER A 59 -10.59 -7.60 4.75
CA SER A 59 -10.25 -8.81 3.98
C SER A 59 -11.47 -9.73 3.81
N GLY A 60 -12.32 -9.84 4.84
CA GLY A 60 -13.59 -10.59 4.79
C GLY A 60 -14.66 -10.00 3.87
N ALA A 61 -14.53 -8.74 3.45
CA ALA A 61 -15.45 -8.10 2.51
C ALA A 61 -15.10 -8.35 1.04
N ILE A 62 -13.91 -8.90 0.74
CA ILE A 62 -13.44 -9.10 -0.64
C ILE A 62 -14.38 -10.00 -1.44
N GLY A 63 -15.02 -10.99 -0.81
CA GLY A 63 -16.02 -11.84 -1.47
C GLY A 63 -17.26 -11.08 -1.98
N LYS A 64 -17.48 -9.83 -1.54
CA LYS A 64 -18.57 -8.96 -1.99
C LYS A 64 -18.18 -8.06 -3.17
N VAL A 65 -16.92 -8.07 -3.60
CA VAL A 65 -16.43 -7.24 -4.70
C VAL A 65 -17.05 -7.71 -6.02
N THR A 66 -17.79 -6.81 -6.68
CA THR A 66 -18.50 -7.08 -7.94
C THR A 66 -17.82 -6.50 -9.18
N VAL A 67 -16.74 -5.73 -8.99
CA VAL A 67 -16.00 -5.04 -10.05
C VAL A 67 -14.57 -5.57 -10.14
N PRO A 68 -13.93 -5.52 -11.31
CA PRO A 68 -12.54 -5.94 -11.46
C PRO A 68 -11.59 -4.98 -10.73
N VAL A 69 -10.47 -5.51 -10.25
CA VAL A 69 -9.44 -4.78 -9.49
C VAL A 69 -8.10 -4.84 -10.24
N LEU A 70 -7.45 -3.69 -10.40
CA LEU A 70 -6.04 -3.61 -10.80
C LEU A 70 -5.19 -3.41 -9.54
N SER A 71 -4.41 -4.42 -9.18
CA SER A 71 -3.47 -4.38 -8.06
C SER A 71 -2.05 -4.11 -8.59
N MET A 72 -1.37 -3.12 -8.03
CA MET A 72 0.02 -2.78 -8.39
C MET A 72 0.86 -2.65 -7.13
N THR A 73 2.00 -3.34 -7.10
CA THR A 73 2.86 -3.43 -5.92
C THR A 73 4.33 -3.62 -6.31
N GLY A 74 5.22 -3.58 -5.32
CA GLY A 74 6.65 -3.77 -5.50
C GLY A 74 7.20 -4.92 -4.65
N TRP A 75 8.28 -5.59 -5.10
CA TRP A 75 8.94 -6.63 -4.31
C TRP A 75 9.52 -6.13 -2.97
N TYR A 76 9.81 -4.84 -2.88
CA TYR A 76 10.30 -4.19 -1.67
C TYR A 76 9.22 -3.34 -0.96
N ASP A 77 7.97 -3.41 -1.41
CA ASP A 77 6.86 -2.71 -0.77
C ASP A 77 6.40 -3.45 0.50
N LEU A 78 6.12 -2.68 1.54
CA LEU A 78 5.74 -3.19 2.87
C LEU A 78 4.38 -3.93 2.90
N LYS A 79 3.56 -3.82 1.86
CA LYS A 79 2.24 -4.47 1.72
C LYS A 79 2.19 -5.54 0.64
N VAL A 80 3.30 -5.91 0.01
CA VAL A 80 3.34 -6.86 -1.11
C VAL A 80 2.60 -8.17 -0.81
N HIS A 81 2.78 -8.73 0.38
CA HIS A 81 2.13 -9.98 0.78
C HIS A 81 0.61 -9.86 0.83
N GLU A 82 0.10 -8.81 1.48
CA GLU A 82 -1.34 -8.59 1.61
C GLU A 82 -1.97 -8.25 0.28
N GLN A 83 -1.31 -7.46 -0.56
CA GLN A 83 -1.84 -7.09 -1.88
C GLN A 83 -1.91 -8.30 -2.83
N VAL A 84 -0.94 -9.23 -2.75
CA VAL A 84 -0.99 -10.50 -3.47
C VAL A 84 -2.12 -11.39 -2.92
N ALA A 85 -2.27 -11.47 -1.59
CA ALA A 85 -3.34 -12.24 -0.97
C ALA A 85 -4.73 -11.70 -1.37
N ASP A 86 -4.91 -10.38 -1.39
CA ASP A 86 -6.14 -9.72 -1.83
C ASP A 86 -6.44 -9.99 -3.29
N PHE A 87 -5.45 -9.90 -4.17
CA PHE A 87 -5.63 -10.26 -5.57
C PHE A 87 -6.11 -11.72 -5.73
N VAL A 88 -5.51 -12.65 -5.00
CA VAL A 88 -5.94 -14.06 -4.99
C VAL A 88 -7.36 -14.21 -4.44
N ARG A 89 -7.71 -13.49 -3.37
CA ARG A 89 -9.08 -13.48 -2.81
C ARG A 89 -10.09 -12.95 -3.82
N VAL A 90 -9.82 -11.83 -4.49
CA VAL A 90 -10.70 -11.30 -5.55
C VAL A 90 -10.85 -12.31 -6.68
N ARG A 91 -9.75 -12.92 -7.13
CA ARG A 91 -9.74 -13.93 -8.20
C ARG A 91 -10.59 -15.16 -7.89
N THR A 92 -10.62 -15.58 -6.64
CA THR A 92 -11.25 -16.85 -6.24
C THR A 92 -12.63 -16.67 -5.61
N GLN A 93 -12.89 -15.52 -4.98
CA GLN A 93 -14.06 -15.28 -4.14
C GLN A 93 -14.86 -14.04 -4.55
N GLY A 94 -14.37 -13.19 -5.47
CA GLY A 94 -15.12 -12.02 -5.94
C GLY A 94 -16.52 -12.40 -6.40
N ALA A 95 -17.51 -11.55 -6.14
CA ALA A 95 -18.93 -11.87 -6.29
C ALA A 95 -19.36 -12.13 -7.74
N THR A 96 -18.72 -11.50 -8.71
CA THR A 96 -19.05 -11.62 -10.14
C THR A 96 -17.95 -12.31 -10.91
N GLU A 97 -18.31 -12.92 -12.03
CA GLU A 97 -17.31 -13.48 -12.96
C GLU A 97 -16.38 -12.39 -13.49
N THR A 98 -16.89 -11.19 -13.80
CA THR A 98 -16.07 -10.05 -14.21
C THR A 98 -15.06 -9.64 -13.13
N ALA A 99 -15.47 -9.53 -11.86
CA ALA A 99 -14.53 -9.23 -10.77
C ALA A 99 -13.41 -10.25 -10.69
N ARG A 100 -13.75 -11.54 -10.81
CA ARG A 100 -12.77 -12.61 -10.84
C ARG A 100 -11.91 -12.48 -12.09
N GLU A 101 -12.48 -12.62 -13.28
CA GLU A 101 -11.75 -12.83 -14.53
C GLU A 101 -11.02 -11.59 -15.06
N ASP A 102 -11.50 -10.39 -14.75
CA ASP A 102 -10.90 -9.15 -15.25
C ASP A 102 -9.97 -8.46 -14.26
N SER A 103 -9.80 -8.98 -13.03
CA SER A 103 -8.77 -8.48 -12.12
C SER A 103 -7.35 -8.76 -12.62
N ARG A 104 -6.43 -7.84 -12.35
CA ARG A 104 -5.03 -7.87 -12.81
C ARG A 104 -4.06 -7.55 -11.67
N LEU A 105 -2.85 -8.13 -11.72
CA LEU A 105 -1.77 -7.87 -10.77
C LEU A 105 -0.47 -7.51 -11.51
N VAL A 106 0.17 -6.42 -11.09
CA VAL A 106 1.49 -6.00 -11.56
C VAL A 106 2.45 -5.90 -10.37
N ILE A 107 3.60 -6.58 -10.46
CA ILE A 107 4.67 -6.50 -9.46
C ILE A 107 5.97 -6.05 -10.13
N GLY A 108 6.54 -4.93 -9.67
CA GLY A 108 7.86 -4.48 -10.10
C GLY A 108 8.90 -4.56 -8.99
N PRO A 109 10.17 -4.22 -9.26
CA PRO A 109 11.24 -4.20 -8.25
C PRO A 109 11.23 -2.86 -7.47
N TRP A 110 10.05 -2.47 -7.00
CA TRP A 110 9.79 -1.19 -6.35
C TRP A 110 9.66 -1.32 -4.85
N ASP A 111 9.87 -0.21 -4.15
CA ASP A 111 9.46 -0.02 -2.77
C ASP A 111 8.29 0.98 -2.70
N HIS A 112 7.85 1.31 -1.48
CA HIS A 112 6.73 2.19 -1.25
C HIS A 112 6.91 3.62 -1.80
N MET A 113 8.15 4.10 -1.81
CA MET A 113 8.53 5.47 -2.17
C MET A 113 9.25 5.55 -3.53
N ASN A 114 9.77 4.43 -4.04
CA ASN A 114 10.63 4.38 -5.20
C ASN A 114 10.14 3.38 -6.25
N LEU A 115 9.60 3.92 -7.33
CA LEU A 115 9.13 3.18 -8.50
C LEU A 115 10.16 3.15 -9.65
N THR A 116 11.37 3.67 -9.45
CA THR A 116 12.35 3.84 -10.54
C THR A 116 13.12 2.56 -10.87
N GLY A 117 13.20 1.61 -9.93
CA GLY A 117 14.09 0.46 -10.02
C GLY A 117 15.58 0.81 -9.87
N GLN A 118 15.89 2.02 -9.40
CA GLN A 118 17.24 2.49 -9.09
C GLN A 118 17.40 2.67 -7.58
N TYR A 119 18.37 1.99 -7.00
CA TYR A 119 18.75 2.04 -5.59
C TYR A 119 20.25 2.33 -5.48
N PRO A 120 20.75 2.80 -4.31
CA PRO A 120 22.16 3.15 -4.14
C PRO A 120 23.14 2.07 -4.64
N ASP A 121 22.84 0.79 -4.35
CA ASP A 121 23.71 -0.35 -4.68
C ASP A 121 23.11 -1.30 -5.73
N ARG A 122 21.96 -0.98 -6.33
CA ARG A 122 21.27 -1.88 -7.27
C ARG A 122 20.47 -1.13 -8.33
N TYR A 123 20.73 -1.47 -9.59
CA TYR A 123 19.95 -0.99 -10.73
C TYR A 123 19.28 -2.15 -11.48
N TYR A 124 17.96 -2.07 -11.62
CA TYR A 124 17.13 -3.09 -12.29
C TYR A 124 16.93 -2.85 -13.80
N GLY A 125 17.56 -1.82 -14.37
CA GLY A 125 17.44 -1.47 -15.78
C GLY A 125 16.29 -0.50 -16.07
N GLN A 126 16.32 0.12 -17.26
CA GLN A 126 15.37 1.18 -17.63
C GLN A 126 13.93 0.68 -17.73
N LEU A 127 13.75 -0.59 -18.10
CA LEU A 127 12.44 -1.23 -18.21
C LEU A 127 11.82 -1.60 -16.86
N ALA A 128 12.55 -1.41 -15.75
CA ALA A 128 12.04 -1.62 -14.40
C ALA A 128 11.26 -0.41 -13.85
N PHE A 129 11.17 0.69 -14.60
CA PHE A 129 10.41 1.86 -14.19
C PHE A 129 8.92 1.54 -14.04
N GLY A 130 8.30 2.08 -12.99
CA GLY A 130 6.89 1.93 -12.67
C GLY A 130 5.96 2.31 -13.81
N ASP A 131 5.07 1.39 -14.18
CA ASP A 131 3.98 1.71 -15.10
C ASP A 131 2.88 2.48 -14.36
N LEU A 132 2.95 3.81 -14.45
CA LEU A 132 1.99 4.70 -13.80
C LEU A 132 0.76 5.02 -14.65
N SER A 133 0.66 4.54 -15.90
CA SER A 133 -0.36 5.04 -16.82
C SER A 133 -0.87 4.02 -17.84
N GLU A 134 0.00 3.29 -18.53
CA GLU A 134 -0.40 2.43 -19.65
C GLU A 134 -1.32 1.29 -19.17
N SER A 135 -0.89 0.55 -18.13
CA SER A 135 -1.72 -0.51 -17.55
C SER A 135 -3.04 0.02 -16.99
N HIS A 136 -3.04 1.21 -16.39
CA HIS A 136 -4.25 1.82 -15.84
C HIS A 136 -5.24 2.21 -16.94
N ILE A 137 -4.77 2.89 -17.99
CA ILE A 137 -5.61 3.30 -19.12
C ILE A 137 -6.20 2.08 -19.81
N ALA A 138 -5.37 1.08 -20.15
CA ALA A 138 -5.86 -0.15 -20.79
C ALA A 138 -6.90 -0.89 -19.91
N PHE A 139 -6.68 -0.90 -18.59
CA PHE A 139 -7.62 -1.50 -17.66
C PHE A 139 -8.96 -0.75 -17.60
N TYR A 140 -8.94 0.58 -17.53
CA TYR A 140 -10.16 1.39 -17.49
C TYR A 140 -10.88 1.43 -18.85
N ASP A 141 -10.15 1.48 -19.96
CA ASP A 141 -10.71 1.43 -21.30
C ASP A 141 -11.54 0.16 -21.48
N ARG A 142 -11.02 -1.00 -21.08
CA ARG A 142 -11.78 -2.26 -21.11
C ARG A 142 -12.97 -2.27 -20.14
N ASN A 143 -12.73 -2.00 -18.86
CA ASN A 143 -13.71 -2.28 -17.81
C ASN A 143 -14.74 -1.17 -17.57
N VAL A 144 -14.44 0.05 -18.02
CA VAL A 144 -15.33 1.22 -17.86
C VAL A 144 -15.90 1.66 -19.21
N ARG A 145 -15.08 1.66 -20.28
CA ARG A 145 -15.50 2.12 -21.61
C ARG A 145 -15.87 0.99 -22.57
N GLY A 146 -15.61 -0.27 -22.21
CA GLY A 146 -15.86 -1.42 -23.10
C GLY A 146 -14.95 -1.46 -24.33
N VAL A 147 -13.81 -0.76 -24.29
CA VAL A 147 -12.83 -0.72 -25.38
C VAL A 147 -11.83 -1.84 -25.15
N GLU A 148 -11.87 -2.87 -26.00
CA GLU A 148 -10.94 -3.98 -25.92
C GLU A 148 -9.53 -3.56 -26.36
N PRO A 149 -8.48 -3.89 -25.58
CA PRO A 149 -7.11 -3.60 -25.98
C PRO A 149 -6.72 -4.48 -27.17
N ALA A 150 -5.90 -3.94 -28.07
CA ALA A 150 -5.40 -4.69 -29.22
C ALA A 150 -4.61 -5.95 -28.82
N ILE A 151 -3.94 -5.90 -27.66
CA ILE A 151 -3.27 -7.03 -27.04
C ILE A 151 -3.87 -7.22 -25.64
N PRO A 152 -4.42 -8.41 -25.31
CA PRO A 152 -4.92 -8.68 -23.98
C PRO A 152 -3.82 -8.52 -22.91
N ALA A 153 -4.08 -7.73 -21.88
CA ALA A 153 -3.18 -7.61 -20.75
C ALA A 153 -3.06 -8.95 -20.01
N SER A 154 -1.83 -9.35 -19.68
CA SER A 154 -1.58 -10.55 -18.87
C SER A 154 -2.27 -10.41 -17.51
N ARG A 155 -2.84 -11.52 -17.02
CA ARG A 155 -3.53 -11.53 -15.72
C ARG A 155 -2.59 -11.13 -14.57
N VAL A 156 -1.37 -11.65 -14.61
CA VAL A 156 -0.31 -11.34 -13.68
C VAL A 156 0.92 -10.98 -14.50
N ARG A 157 1.53 -9.84 -14.20
CA ARG A 157 2.81 -9.40 -14.78
C ARG A 157 3.78 -9.13 -13.64
N ILE A 158 4.89 -9.84 -13.60
CA ILE A 158 5.92 -9.65 -12.59
C ILE A 158 7.26 -9.32 -13.23
N PHE A 159 8.04 -8.49 -12.56
CA PHE A 159 9.46 -8.33 -12.82
C PHE A 159 10.22 -9.45 -12.08
N VAL A 160 11.06 -10.21 -12.76
CA VAL A 160 11.90 -11.23 -12.11
C VAL A 160 13.28 -10.61 -11.84
N MET A 161 13.71 -10.63 -10.57
CA MET A 161 14.94 -9.96 -10.08
C MET A 161 16.23 -10.71 -10.40
#